data_AF-A0A5B9QI09-F1
#
_entry.id   AF-A0A5B9QI09-F1
#
_cell.length_a   1.000
_cell.length_b   1.000
_cell.length_c   1.000
_cell.angle_alpha   90.00
_cell.angle_beta   90.00
_cell.angle_gamma   90.00
#
_symmetry.space_group_name_H-M   'P 1'
#
loop_
_entity.id
_entity.type
_entity.pdbx_description
1 polymer ?
#
loop_
_entity_poly.entity_id
_entity_poly.type
_entity_poly.pdbx_seq_one_letter_code
_entity_poly.pdbx_strand_id
1 'polypeptide(L)'
;MESKSESPVFSVAAQEIPTSPVRPSGFVALFLGLLSSVVLLSAALLIVPIFAIAIGLFALRPAPLGAPVGRRFAMAGILLAVLFATWSVVGNRVRSEELAANGQRFAAHWLELASMGEWEVVLELMKWPERRQSPKMPLEPYYANTDARVEEMASFKERQGFSRLVEAGDTARWAVFGTPHVFSDRGEQCVRVRFVDQSAAAVGGVWVELQRRVEEDAEAGEWKVRDYGIFDER
;
A
#
# COMPACT_ATOMS: atom_id res chain seq x y z
N MET A 1 64.00 66.09 -38.53
CA MET A 1 62.99 65.82 -37.48
C MET A 1 62.04 64.76 -38.02
N GLU A 2 62.39 63.50 -37.86
CA GLU A 2 61.50 62.36 -38.16
C GLU A 2 60.80 61.96 -36.87
N SER A 3 59.48 62.14 -36.83
CA SER A 3 58.63 61.67 -35.73
C SER A 3 58.27 60.22 -36.00
N LYS A 4 58.90 59.31 -35.26
CA LYS A 4 58.64 57.87 -35.31
C LYS A 4 57.36 57.60 -34.52
N SER A 5 56.26 57.35 -35.24
CA SER A 5 54.98 56.93 -34.67
C SER A 5 55.09 55.47 -34.21
N GLU A 6 55.25 55.26 -32.90
CA GLU A 6 55.14 53.95 -32.28
C GLU A 6 53.66 53.68 -31.97
N SER A 7 53.06 52.80 -32.78
CA SER A 7 51.73 52.27 -32.50
C SER A 7 51.79 51.30 -31.31
N PRO A 8 50.90 51.41 -30.31
CA PRO A 8 50.86 50.48 -29.20
C PRO A 8 50.35 49.12 -29.69
N VAL A 9 51.24 48.13 -29.73
CA VAL A 9 50.90 46.73 -29.93
C VAL A 9 50.23 46.23 -28.65
N PHE A 10 48.90 46.25 -28.61
CA PHE A 10 48.14 45.51 -27.61
C PHE A 10 48.36 44.01 -27.84
N SER A 11 49.40 43.45 -27.23
CA SER A 11 49.57 42.02 -27.07
C SER A 11 48.52 41.55 -26.07
N VAL A 12 47.32 41.22 -26.56
CA VAL A 12 46.30 40.50 -25.80
C VAL A 12 46.88 39.09 -25.60
N ALA A 13 47.58 38.90 -24.48
CA ALA A 13 47.93 37.56 -24.02
C ALA A 13 46.64 36.75 -24.00
N ALA A 14 46.61 35.63 -24.73
CA ALA A 14 45.46 34.74 -24.77
C ALA A 14 45.13 34.34 -23.33
N GLN A 15 44.10 34.95 -22.77
CA GLN A 15 43.61 34.62 -21.44
C GLN A 15 42.99 33.23 -21.59
N GLU A 16 43.73 32.19 -21.23
CA GLU A 16 43.23 30.83 -21.19
C GLU A 16 42.01 30.82 -20.27
N ILE A 17 40.81 30.83 -20.85
CA ILE A 17 39.56 30.73 -20.10
C ILE A 17 39.64 29.38 -19.38
N PRO A 18 39.66 29.34 -18.03
CA PRO A 18 39.72 28.09 -17.31
C PRO A 18 38.47 27.28 -17.65
N THR A 19 38.60 26.33 -18.56
CA THR A 19 37.51 25.47 -19.00
C THR A 19 37.23 24.49 -17.86
N SER A 20 36.16 24.76 -17.13
CA SER A 20 35.73 23.86 -16.06
C SER A 20 35.40 22.49 -16.66
N PRO A 21 35.89 21.37 -16.08
CA PRO A 21 35.68 20.05 -16.64
C PRO A 21 34.19 19.69 -16.62
N VAL A 22 33.65 19.33 -17.80
CA VAL A 22 32.27 18.88 -17.95
C VAL A 22 32.16 17.45 -17.43
N ARG A 23 31.19 17.21 -16.52
CA ARG A 23 30.92 15.88 -15.99
C ARG A 23 29.58 15.36 -16.53
N PRO A 24 29.59 14.51 -17.58
CA PRO A 24 28.35 13.98 -18.17
C PRO A 24 27.52 13.17 -17.16
N SER A 25 28.17 12.59 -16.14
CA SER A 25 27.50 11.86 -15.06
C SER A 25 26.43 12.67 -14.32
N GLY A 26 26.57 14.00 -14.23
CA GLY A 26 25.56 14.85 -13.59
C GLY A 26 24.26 14.95 -14.41
N PHE A 27 24.35 14.93 -15.73
CA PHE A 27 23.19 14.92 -16.62
C PHE A 27 22.52 13.54 -16.64
N VAL A 28 23.32 12.47 -16.60
CA VAL A 28 22.81 11.10 -16.49
C VAL A 28 22.06 10.91 -15.15
N ALA A 29 22.60 11.42 -14.05
CA ALA A 29 21.92 11.38 -12.75
C ALA A 29 20.58 12.15 -12.77
N LEU A 30 20.52 13.31 -13.45
CA LEU A 30 19.27 14.05 -13.63
C LEU A 30 18.25 13.25 -14.44
N PHE A 31 18.66 12.67 -15.56
CA PHE A 31 17.79 11.86 -16.41
C PHE A 31 17.23 10.65 -15.65
N LEU A 32 18.07 9.94 -14.89
CA LEU A 32 17.64 8.83 -14.05
C LEU A 32 16.75 9.29 -12.89
N GLY A 33 16.99 10.47 -12.32
CA GLY A 33 16.12 11.09 -11.32
C GLY A 33 14.71 11.37 -11.87
N LEU A 34 14.60 11.84 -13.12
CA LEU A 34 13.32 12.01 -13.80
C LEU A 34 12.64 10.66 -14.11
N LEU A 35 13.43 9.68 -14.56
CA LEU A 35 12.95 8.32 -14.83
C LEU A 35 12.53 7.58 -13.55
N SER A 36 12.97 8.06 -12.38
CA SER A 36 12.53 7.51 -11.09
C SER A 36 11.04 7.72 -10.82
N SER A 37 10.32 8.52 -11.61
CA SER A 37 8.86 8.60 -11.55
C SER A 37 8.17 7.26 -11.82
N VAL A 38 8.80 6.34 -12.57
CA VAL A 38 8.27 5.01 -12.87
C VAL A 38 8.13 4.12 -11.61
N VAL A 39 8.86 4.44 -10.53
CA VAL A 39 8.72 3.76 -9.22
C VAL A 39 7.32 3.90 -8.59
N LEU A 40 6.54 4.88 -9.03
CA LEU A 40 5.15 5.03 -8.61
C LEU A 40 4.25 3.90 -9.12
N LEU A 41 4.65 3.20 -10.19
CA LEU A 41 3.89 2.09 -10.75
C LEU A 41 4.10 0.78 -9.98
N SER A 42 5.31 0.56 -9.44
CA SER A 42 5.64 -0.67 -8.71
C SER A 42 6.82 -0.47 -7.77
N ALA A 43 6.69 -0.99 -6.55
CA ALA A 43 7.77 -1.02 -5.57
C ALA A 43 9.00 -1.81 -6.06
N ALA A 44 8.81 -2.79 -6.95
CA ALA A 44 9.91 -3.57 -7.52
C ALA A 44 10.90 -2.70 -8.34
N LEU A 45 10.46 -1.53 -8.80
CA LEU A 45 11.28 -0.61 -9.58
C LEU A 45 12.14 0.33 -8.73
N LEU A 46 12.15 0.17 -7.39
CA LEU A 46 12.98 0.98 -6.47
C LEU A 46 14.47 0.94 -6.80
N ILE A 47 14.91 -0.02 -7.60
CA ILE A 47 16.27 -0.08 -8.13
C ILE A 47 16.65 1.15 -8.97
N VAL A 48 15.71 1.77 -9.68
CA VAL A 48 15.95 2.94 -10.54
C VAL A 48 16.42 4.16 -9.74
N PRO A 49 15.70 4.65 -8.71
CA PRO A 49 16.17 5.77 -7.89
C PRO A 49 17.44 5.43 -7.12
N ILE A 50 17.66 4.17 -6.71
CA ILE A 50 18.90 3.76 -6.07
C ILE A 50 20.11 4.00 -7.00
N PHE A 51 20.00 3.59 -8.27
CA PHE A 51 21.04 3.86 -9.27
C PHE A 51 21.20 5.35 -9.57
N ALA A 52 20.10 6.11 -9.65
CA ALA A 52 20.14 7.55 -9.83
C ALA A 52 20.93 8.25 -8.69
N ILE A 53 20.67 7.84 -7.44
CA ILE A 53 21.37 8.34 -6.26
C ILE A 53 22.85 7.95 -6.30
N ALA A 54 23.17 6.69 -6.60
CA ALA A 54 24.55 6.21 -6.67
C ALA A 54 25.39 6.97 -7.72
N ILE A 55 24.85 7.14 -8.94
CA ILE A 55 25.51 7.89 -10.02
C ILE A 55 25.60 9.38 -9.68
N GLY A 56 24.56 9.94 -9.06
CA GLY A 56 24.56 11.31 -8.56
C GLY A 56 25.66 11.56 -7.53
N LEU A 57 25.79 10.69 -6.53
CA LEU A 57 26.85 10.76 -5.52
C LEU A 57 28.24 10.62 -6.15
N PHE A 58 28.40 9.73 -7.12
CA PHE A 58 29.65 9.60 -7.87
C PHE A 58 29.99 10.89 -8.64
N ALA A 59 29.00 11.55 -9.24
CA ALA A 59 29.18 12.83 -9.94
C ALA A 59 29.59 13.97 -9.00
N LEU A 60 29.20 13.91 -7.72
CA LEU A 60 29.55 14.87 -6.67
C LEU A 60 30.97 14.72 -6.10
N ARG A 61 31.75 13.72 -6.53
CA ARG A 61 33.14 13.51 -6.09
C ARG A 61 33.95 14.83 -6.17
N PRO A 62 34.73 15.21 -5.15
CA PRO A 62 35.51 16.44 -5.18
C PRO A 62 36.42 16.53 -6.43
N ALA A 63 36.53 17.73 -6.99
CA ALA A 63 37.39 18.02 -8.14
C ALA A 63 38.50 19.00 -7.71
N PRO A 64 39.76 18.80 -8.12
CA PRO A 64 40.86 19.67 -7.74
C PRO A 64 40.84 21.06 -8.43
N LEU A 65 40.12 21.21 -9.56
CA LEU A 65 40.19 22.38 -10.46
C LEU A 65 38.89 23.22 -10.48
N GLY A 66 38.17 23.30 -9.35
CA GLY A 66 36.94 24.10 -9.24
C GLY A 66 35.64 23.29 -9.37
N ALA A 67 34.49 23.97 -9.29
CA ALA A 67 33.19 23.31 -9.30
C ALA A 67 32.85 22.78 -10.72
N PRO A 68 32.72 21.46 -10.92
CA PRO A 68 32.48 20.90 -12.24
C PRO A 68 31.08 21.25 -12.77
N VAL A 69 31.02 21.52 -14.07
CA VAL A 69 29.74 21.72 -14.78
C VAL A 69 29.00 20.38 -14.77
N GLY A 70 27.84 20.34 -14.11
CA GLY A 70 27.07 19.11 -13.87
C GLY A 70 26.72 18.86 -12.40
N ARG A 71 27.42 19.51 -11.45
CA ARG A 71 27.17 19.33 -10.01
C ARG A 71 25.73 19.67 -9.60
N ARG A 72 25.19 20.77 -10.11
CA ARG A 72 23.80 21.21 -9.81
C ARG A 72 22.77 20.22 -10.37
N PHE A 73 23.00 19.72 -11.58
CA PHE A 73 22.14 18.71 -12.20
C PHE A 73 22.18 17.38 -11.46
N ALA A 74 23.37 16.95 -11.00
CA ALA A 74 23.49 15.76 -10.14
C ALA A 74 22.68 15.93 -8.84
N MET A 75 22.77 17.09 -8.20
CA MET A 75 22.03 17.38 -6.98
C MET A 75 20.52 17.36 -7.21
N ALA A 76 20.03 17.98 -8.29
CA ALA A 76 18.62 17.94 -8.67
C ALA A 76 18.14 16.50 -8.96
N GLY A 77 18.94 15.70 -9.68
CA GLY A 77 18.64 14.29 -9.96
C GLY A 77 18.51 13.44 -8.69
N ILE A 78 19.44 13.61 -7.74
CA ILE A 78 19.38 12.92 -6.44
C ILE A 78 18.13 13.34 -5.67
N LEU A 79 17.83 14.64 -5.59
CA LEU A 79 16.64 15.14 -4.88
C LEU A 79 15.35 14.56 -5.48
N LEU A 80 15.21 14.52 -6.80
CA LEU A 80 14.07 13.89 -7.47
C LEU A 80 13.98 12.39 -7.18
N ALA A 81 15.10 11.67 -7.27
CA ALA A 81 15.14 10.23 -6.98
C ALA A 81 14.72 9.93 -5.53
N VAL A 82 15.22 10.70 -4.56
CA VAL A 82 14.84 10.57 -3.14
C VAL A 82 13.36 10.89 -2.93
N LEU A 83 12.85 11.94 -3.58
CA LEU A 83 11.43 12.32 -3.49
C LEU A 83 10.52 11.19 -3.99
N PHE A 84 10.78 10.65 -5.18
CA PHE A 84 9.97 9.57 -5.74
C PHE A 84 10.10 8.25 -4.95
N ALA A 85 11.31 7.90 -4.51
CA ALA A 85 11.51 6.74 -3.66
C ALA A 85 10.75 6.86 -2.33
N THR A 86 10.83 8.02 -1.68
CA THR A 86 10.10 8.28 -0.42
C THR A 86 8.60 8.24 -0.65
N TRP A 87 8.10 8.88 -1.71
CA TRP A 87 6.67 8.91 -2.04
C TRP A 87 6.11 7.51 -2.29
N SER A 88 6.84 6.66 -3.03
CA SER A 88 6.41 5.27 -3.27
C SER A 88 6.33 4.44 -1.99
N VAL A 89 7.32 4.55 -1.11
CA VAL A 89 7.32 3.84 0.19
C VAL A 89 6.18 4.34 1.09
N VAL A 90 6.01 5.66 1.21
CA VAL A 90 4.96 6.25 2.04
C VAL A 90 3.58 5.92 1.48
N GLY A 91 3.37 6.06 0.17
CA GLY A 91 2.10 5.74 -0.48
C GLY A 91 1.69 4.28 -0.28
N ASN A 92 2.63 3.34 -0.40
CA ASN A 92 2.36 1.92 -0.14
C ASN A 92 1.99 1.65 1.33
N ARG A 93 2.66 2.34 2.28
CA ARG A 93 2.32 2.21 3.70
C ARG A 93 0.94 2.77 4.00
N VAL A 94 0.64 3.98 3.56
CA VAL A 94 -0.68 4.62 3.76
C VAL A 94 -1.78 3.75 3.16
N ARG A 95 -1.61 3.24 1.93
CA ARG A 95 -2.58 2.34 1.30
C ARG A 95 -2.79 1.05 2.10
N SER A 96 -1.72 0.47 2.63
CA SER A 96 -1.80 -0.75 3.45
C SER A 96 -2.50 -0.49 4.79
N GLU A 97 -2.22 0.66 5.42
CA GLU A 97 -2.85 1.08 6.68
C GLU A 97 -4.35 1.37 6.49
N GLU A 98 -4.72 2.07 5.41
CA GLU A 98 -6.12 2.31 5.06
C GLU A 98 -6.87 1.01 4.77
N LEU A 99 -6.25 0.09 4.03
CA LEU A 99 -6.83 -1.22 3.73
C LEU A 99 -7.03 -2.03 5.03
N ALA A 100 -6.03 -2.03 5.92
CA ALA A 100 -6.11 -2.66 7.23
C ALA A 100 -7.23 -2.07 8.09
N ALA A 101 -7.32 -0.74 8.18
CA ALA A 101 -8.34 -0.05 8.97
C ALA A 101 -9.76 -0.27 8.42
N ASN A 102 -9.93 -0.27 7.10
CA ASN A 102 -11.21 -0.58 6.46
C ASN A 102 -11.62 -2.04 6.69
N GLY A 103 -10.69 -2.97 6.52
CA GLY A 103 -10.93 -4.38 6.80
C GLY A 103 -11.28 -4.61 8.28
N GLN A 104 -10.55 -3.97 9.20
CA GLN A 104 -10.84 -4.05 10.64
C GLN A 104 -12.27 -3.60 10.97
N ARG A 105 -12.71 -2.45 10.43
CA ARG A 105 -14.08 -1.95 10.64
C ARG A 105 -15.13 -2.91 10.09
N PHE A 106 -14.93 -3.44 8.88
CA PHE A 106 -15.85 -4.39 8.27
C PHE A 106 -15.93 -5.71 9.06
N ALA A 107 -14.79 -6.26 9.48
CA ALA A 107 -14.75 -7.48 10.28
C ALA A 107 -15.40 -7.29 11.66
N ALA A 108 -15.23 -6.12 12.28
CA ALA A 108 -15.87 -5.79 13.54
C ALA A 108 -17.40 -5.78 13.42
N HIS A 109 -17.96 -5.13 12.39
CA HIS A 109 -19.41 -5.16 12.14
C HIS A 109 -19.91 -6.57 11.82
N TRP A 110 -19.13 -7.37 11.08
CA TRP A 110 -19.49 -8.76 10.80
C TRP A 110 -19.57 -9.59 12.09
N LEU A 111 -18.61 -9.42 13.00
CA LEU A 111 -18.63 -10.08 14.31
C LEU A 111 -19.76 -9.60 15.20
N GLU A 112 -20.10 -8.31 15.15
CA GLU A 112 -21.22 -7.74 15.89
C GLU A 112 -22.55 -8.38 15.46
N LEU A 113 -22.78 -8.49 14.15
CA LEU A 113 -23.95 -9.20 13.60
C LEU A 113 -23.95 -10.69 13.98
N ALA A 114 -22.79 -11.33 14.00
CA ALA A 114 -22.66 -12.72 14.45
C ALA A 114 -23.01 -12.87 15.94
N SER A 115 -22.55 -11.96 16.81
CA SER A 115 -22.93 -11.97 18.23
C SER A 115 -24.43 -11.74 18.46
N MET A 116 -25.09 -10.97 17.59
CA MET A 116 -26.54 -10.75 17.64
C MET A 116 -27.35 -11.95 17.14
N GLY A 117 -26.70 -12.97 16.56
CA GLY A 117 -27.37 -14.13 15.99
C GLY A 117 -28.03 -13.89 14.62
N GLU A 118 -27.68 -12.80 13.93
CA GLU A 118 -28.18 -12.42 12.60
C GLU A 118 -27.49 -13.25 11.49
N TRP A 119 -27.59 -14.58 11.58
CA TRP A 119 -26.79 -15.52 10.79
C TRP A 119 -27.01 -15.41 9.29
N GLU A 120 -28.23 -15.07 8.86
CA GLU A 120 -28.58 -14.84 7.46
C GLU A 120 -27.82 -13.64 6.89
N VAL A 121 -27.72 -12.55 7.65
CA VAL A 121 -26.98 -11.35 7.25
C VAL A 121 -25.48 -11.66 7.21
N VAL A 122 -24.97 -12.35 8.23
CA VAL A 122 -23.57 -12.77 8.35
C VAL A 122 -23.16 -13.63 7.15
N LEU A 123 -24.02 -14.56 6.72
CA LEU A 123 -23.83 -15.40 5.54
C LEU A 123 -23.86 -14.60 4.24
N GLU A 124 -24.79 -13.65 4.10
CA GLU A 124 -24.83 -12.72 2.94
C GLU A 124 -23.55 -11.87 2.83
N LEU A 125 -22.95 -11.46 3.96
CA LEU A 125 -21.68 -10.72 3.97
C LEU A 125 -20.47 -11.58 3.54
N MET A 126 -20.60 -12.91 3.50
CA MET A 126 -19.59 -13.79 2.90
C MET A 126 -19.68 -13.84 1.36
N LYS A 127 -20.80 -13.39 0.79
CA LYS A 127 -21.01 -13.29 -0.66
C LYS A 127 -20.45 -11.96 -1.18
N TRP A 128 -20.05 -11.95 -2.44
CA TRP A 128 -19.75 -10.71 -3.14
C TRP A 128 -21.01 -9.85 -3.27
N PRO A 129 -20.92 -8.51 -3.19
CA PRO A 129 -22.11 -7.66 -3.22
C PRO A 129 -23.02 -7.88 -4.42
N GLU A 130 -22.47 -8.17 -5.60
CA GLU A 130 -23.27 -8.46 -6.80
C GLU A 130 -24.14 -9.73 -6.67
N ARG A 131 -23.80 -10.62 -5.73
CA ARG A 131 -24.53 -11.86 -5.42
C ARG A 131 -25.36 -11.78 -4.14
N ARG A 132 -25.32 -10.65 -3.44
CA ARG A 132 -26.10 -10.47 -2.21
C ARG A 132 -27.57 -10.29 -2.52
N GLN A 133 -28.41 -10.72 -1.59
CA GLN A 133 -29.82 -10.36 -1.61
C GLN A 133 -29.99 -8.86 -1.35
N SER A 134 -31.09 -8.30 -1.85
CA SER A 134 -31.43 -6.90 -1.61
C SER A 134 -31.57 -6.66 -0.10
N PRO A 135 -31.08 -5.53 0.43
CA PRO A 135 -31.24 -5.18 1.85
C PRO A 135 -32.71 -5.10 2.32
N LYS A 136 -33.66 -4.96 1.39
CA LYS A 136 -35.10 -4.91 1.69
C LYS A 136 -35.78 -6.29 1.70
N MET A 137 -35.08 -7.35 1.32
CA MET A 137 -35.63 -8.71 1.27
C MET A 137 -35.58 -9.34 2.68
N PRO A 138 -36.68 -9.95 3.17
CA PRO A 138 -36.63 -10.69 4.41
C PRO A 138 -35.79 -11.96 4.24
N LEU A 139 -34.62 -12.01 4.88
CA LEU A 139 -33.63 -13.07 4.66
C LEU A 139 -34.02 -14.40 5.33
N GLU A 140 -34.64 -14.36 6.51
CA GLU A 140 -35.07 -15.56 7.23
C GLU A 140 -35.99 -16.47 6.39
N PRO A 141 -37.12 -15.99 5.83
CA PRO A 141 -37.92 -16.83 4.94
C PRO A 141 -37.18 -17.17 3.65
N TYR A 142 -36.30 -16.29 3.16
CA TYR A 142 -35.52 -16.57 1.96
C TYR A 142 -34.64 -17.82 2.13
N TYR A 143 -33.95 -17.96 3.27
CA TYR A 143 -33.10 -19.10 3.60
C TYR A 143 -33.88 -20.36 4.00
N ALA A 144 -35.13 -20.22 4.47
CA ALA A 144 -35.98 -21.35 4.83
C ALA A 144 -36.69 -22.03 3.63
N ASN A 145 -36.78 -21.36 2.48
CA ASN A 145 -37.69 -21.75 1.39
C ASN A 145 -37.17 -22.81 0.40
N THR A 146 -35.88 -23.17 0.41
CA THR A 146 -35.30 -24.07 -0.59
C THR A 146 -34.21 -24.94 0.02
N ASP A 147 -34.22 -26.24 -0.28
CA ASP A 147 -33.26 -27.23 0.24
C ASP A 147 -31.79 -26.76 0.09
N ALA A 148 -31.44 -26.22 -1.07
CA ALA A 148 -30.08 -25.72 -1.34
C ALA A 148 -29.65 -24.58 -0.39
N ARG A 149 -30.57 -23.74 0.08
CA ARG A 149 -30.27 -22.62 0.99
C ARG A 149 -30.23 -23.07 2.44
N VAL A 150 -31.07 -24.04 2.80
CA VAL A 150 -31.01 -24.72 4.09
C VAL A 150 -29.67 -25.43 4.23
N GLU A 151 -29.22 -26.11 3.17
CA GLU A 151 -27.90 -26.74 3.12
C GLU A 151 -26.75 -25.73 3.17
N GLU A 152 -26.87 -24.58 2.49
CA GLU A 152 -25.88 -23.49 2.57
C GLU A 152 -25.75 -22.97 4.02
N MET A 153 -26.88 -22.74 4.69
CA MET A 153 -26.91 -22.30 6.09
C MET A 153 -26.37 -23.38 7.04
N ALA A 154 -26.73 -24.65 6.83
CA ALA A 154 -26.20 -25.77 7.62
C ALA A 154 -24.68 -25.88 7.48
N SER A 155 -24.18 -25.85 6.24
CA SER A 155 -22.74 -25.88 5.93
C SER A 155 -21.99 -24.69 6.54
N PHE A 156 -22.63 -23.51 6.61
CA PHE A 156 -22.07 -22.35 7.28
C PHE A 156 -21.94 -22.58 8.80
N LYS A 157 -22.94 -23.18 9.44
CA LYS A 157 -22.95 -23.49 10.88
C LYS A 157 -21.97 -24.60 11.27
N GLU A 158 -21.60 -25.46 10.33
CA GLU A 158 -20.60 -26.52 10.54
C GLU A 158 -19.15 -26.02 10.48
N ARG A 159 -18.92 -24.77 10.04
CA ARG A 159 -17.56 -24.23 9.91
C ARG A 159 -16.87 -24.10 11.26
N GLN A 160 -15.56 -24.29 11.24
CA GLN A 160 -14.72 -24.09 12.43
C GLN A 160 -14.84 -22.63 12.90
N GLY A 161 -15.15 -22.45 14.18
CA GLY A 161 -15.36 -21.13 14.77
C GLY A 161 -16.81 -20.67 14.83
N PHE A 162 -17.76 -21.36 14.19
CA PHE A 162 -19.18 -21.03 14.37
C PHE A 162 -19.62 -21.21 15.83
N SER A 163 -19.27 -22.34 16.46
CA SER A 163 -19.56 -22.59 17.87
C SER A 163 -19.02 -21.49 18.77
N ARG A 164 -17.86 -20.93 18.42
CA ARG A 164 -17.21 -19.83 19.12
C ARG A 164 -18.03 -18.54 19.09
N LEU A 165 -18.60 -18.23 17.93
CA LEU A 165 -19.46 -17.05 17.76
C LEU A 165 -20.76 -17.21 18.55
N VAL A 166 -21.32 -18.42 18.57
CA VAL A 166 -22.50 -18.77 19.37
C VAL A 166 -22.22 -18.70 20.88
N GLU A 167 -21.09 -19.24 21.32
CA GLU A 167 -20.65 -19.23 22.74
C GLU A 167 -20.45 -17.80 23.26
N ALA A 168 -19.90 -16.91 22.42
CA ALA A 168 -19.69 -15.52 22.79
C ALA A 168 -21.04 -14.77 23.00
N GLY A 169 -22.04 -15.11 22.19
CA GLY A 169 -23.41 -14.57 22.30
C GLY A 169 -23.48 -13.05 22.16
N ASP A 170 -24.59 -12.46 22.60
CA ASP A 170 -24.87 -11.02 22.53
C ASP A 170 -24.06 -10.18 23.53
N THR A 171 -23.48 -10.82 24.56
CA THR A 171 -22.64 -10.16 25.56
C THR A 171 -21.19 -9.97 25.13
N ALA A 172 -20.80 -10.54 23.99
CA ALA A 172 -19.44 -10.50 23.47
C ALA A 172 -18.94 -9.08 23.25
N ARG A 173 -17.71 -8.80 23.70
CA ARG A 173 -17.03 -7.51 23.46
C ARG A 173 -15.76 -7.76 22.68
N TRP A 174 -15.91 -7.85 21.37
CA TRP A 174 -14.81 -8.09 20.45
C TRP A 174 -13.84 -6.91 20.42
N ALA A 175 -12.58 -7.18 20.76
CA ALA A 175 -11.47 -6.24 20.61
C ALA A 175 -10.42 -6.81 19.66
N VAL A 176 -9.79 -5.92 18.90
CA VAL A 176 -8.77 -6.31 17.92
C VAL A 176 -7.50 -6.76 18.63
N PHE A 177 -6.99 -7.91 18.21
CA PHE A 177 -5.77 -8.52 18.73
C PHE A 177 -4.63 -8.43 17.73
N GLY A 178 -3.67 -7.56 18.02
CA GLY A 178 -2.50 -7.29 17.18
C GLY A 178 -2.83 -6.52 15.89
N THR A 179 -1.82 -6.36 15.04
CA THR A 179 -1.96 -5.63 13.77
C THR A 179 -2.66 -6.49 12.72
N PRO A 180 -3.66 -5.97 11.99
CA PRO A 180 -4.25 -6.66 10.84
C PRO A 180 -3.18 -7.07 9.82
N HIS A 181 -3.26 -8.29 9.32
CA HIS A 181 -2.33 -8.80 8.32
C HIS A 181 -2.90 -8.58 6.92
N VAL A 182 -2.27 -7.69 6.16
CA VAL A 182 -2.60 -7.41 4.76
C VAL A 182 -1.75 -8.30 3.86
N PHE A 183 -2.39 -9.00 2.93
CA PHE A 183 -1.69 -9.86 1.97
C PHE A 183 -2.42 -9.88 0.63
N SER A 184 -1.77 -10.42 -0.40
CA SER A 184 -2.37 -10.64 -1.71
C SER A 184 -2.53 -12.13 -1.95
N ASP A 185 -3.70 -12.54 -2.43
CA ASP A 185 -3.94 -13.92 -2.86
C ASP A 185 -4.56 -13.91 -4.25
N ARG A 186 -3.86 -14.52 -5.22
CA ARG A 186 -4.24 -14.53 -6.65
C ARG A 186 -4.55 -13.14 -7.21
N GLY A 187 -3.83 -12.11 -6.76
CA GLY A 187 -4.01 -10.72 -7.19
C GLY A 187 -5.06 -9.93 -6.40
N GLU A 188 -5.85 -10.59 -5.56
CA GLU A 188 -6.89 -9.96 -4.75
C GLU A 188 -6.29 -9.50 -3.42
N GLN A 189 -6.75 -8.34 -2.93
CA GLN A 189 -6.28 -7.80 -1.65
C GLN A 189 -7.04 -8.44 -0.50
N CYS A 190 -6.34 -9.05 0.44
CA CYS A 190 -6.91 -9.73 1.59
C CYS A 190 -6.45 -9.08 2.89
N VAL A 191 -7.33 -9.07 3.89
CA VAL A 191 -7.02 -8.58 5.24
C VAL A 191 -7.48 -9.61 6.24
N ARG A 192 -6.56 -10.12 7.06
CA ARG A 192 -6.90 -10.97 8.19
C ARG A 192 -6.81 -10.18 9.48
N VAL A 193 -7.90 -10.15 10.22
CA VAL A 193 -8.04 -9.43 11.49
C VAL A 193 -8.30 -10.46 12.58
N ARG A 194 -7.61 -10.33 13.70
CA ARG A 194 -7.80 -11.19 14.87
C ARG A 194 -8.57 -10.42 15.93
N PHE A 195 -9.48 -11.09 16.59
CA PHE A 195 -10.34 -10.55 17.64
C PHE A 195 -10.33 -11.46 18.85
N VAL A 196 -10.47 -10.86 20.01
CA VAL A 196 -10.54 -11.52 21.31
C VAL A 196 -11.74 -10.95 22.05
N ASP A 197 -12.47 -11.81 22.75
CA ASP A 197 -13.62 -11.40 23.53
C ASP A 197 -13.17 -10.90 24.91
N GLN A 198 -13.41 -9.62 25.20
CA GLN A 198 -13.06 -9.02 26.49
C GLN A 198 -14.07 -9.33 27.60
N SER A 199 -15.23 -9.92 27.28
CA SER A 199 -16.27 -10.24 28.27
C SER A 199 -15.97 -11.49 29.10
N ALA A 200 -14.92 -12.25 28.74
CA ALA A 200 -14.57 -13.56 29.29
C ALA A 200 -15.65 -14.64 29.08
N ALA A 201 -16.62 -14.43 28.18
CA ALA A 201 -17.60 -15.44 27.81
C ALA A 201 -16.95 -16.61 27.03
N ALA A 202 -15.91 -16.33 26.25
CA ALA A 202 -15.22 -17.35 25.44
C ALA A 202 -13.70 -17.39 25.66
N VAL A 203 -13.10 -18.58 25.85
CA VAL A 203 -11.63 -18.81 26.03
C VAL A 203 -10.84 -18.91 24.71
N GLY A 204 -10.12 -17.86 24.27
CA GLY A 204 -9.41 -17.81 22.97
C GLY A 204 -9.96 -16.76 21.98
N GLY A 205 -9.38 -16.67 20.78
CA GLY A 205 -9.71 -15.63 19.79
C GLY A 205 -10.39 -16.15 18.51
N VAL A 206 -10.96 -15.22 17.75
CA VAL A 206 -11.52 -15.46 16.40
C VAL A 206 -10.73 -14.63 15.40
N TRP A 207 -10.32 -15.23 14.28
CA TRP A 207 -9.82 -14.47 13.14
C TRP A 207 -10.88 -14.41 12.05
N VAL A 208 -10.95 -13.25 11.39
CA VAL A 208 -11.83 -13.00 10.25
C VAL A 208 -10.94 -12.58 9.09
N GLU A 209 -11.10 -13.26 7.96
CA GLU A 209 -10.38 -12.99 6.75
C GLU A 209 -11.31 -12.38 5.71
N LEU A 210 -10.92 -11.20 5.26
CA LEU A 210 -11.66 -10.40 4.31
C LEU A 210 -10.96 -10.40 2.97
N GLN A 211 -11.76 -10.34 1.92
CA GLN A 211 -11.28 -10.14 0.56
C GLN A 211 -11.90 -8.86 0.02
N ARG A 212 -11.05 -7.99 -0.53
CA ARG A 212 -11.43 -6.76 -1.21
C ARG A 212 -11.24 -6.93 -2.71
N ARG A 213 -12.32 -6.69 -3.46
CA ARG A 213 -12.26 -6.49 -4.91
C ARG A 213 -12.32 -5.00 -5.19
N VAL A 214 -11.44 -4.53 -6.07
CA VAL A 214 -11.53 -3.18 -6.61
C VAL A 214 -12.06 -3.33 -8.02
N GLU A 215 -13.34 -3.03 -8.21
CA GLU A 215 -13.92 -2.93 -9.55
C GLU A 215 -13.51 -1.58 -10.15
N GLU A 216 -13.22 -1.56 -11.45
CA GLU A 216 -12.65 -0.40 -12.14
C GLU A 216 -13.59 0.82 -12.13
N ASP A 217 -14.90 0.58 -12.06
CA ASP A 217 -15.95 1.61 -12.03
C ASP A 217 -16.48 1.93 -10.62
N ALA A 218 -16.10 1.17 -9.59
CA ALA A 218 -16.62 1.37 -8.24
C ALA A 218 -15.73 2.35 -7.46
N GLU A 219 -16.30 3.50 -7.05
CA GLU A 219 -15.62 4.49 -6.19
C GLU A 219 -15.12 3.89 -4.86
N ALA A 220 -15.78 2.83 -4.38
CA ALA A 220 -15.40 2.10 -3.18
C ALA A 220 -15.13 0.64 -3.51
N GLY A 221 -13.99 0.13 -3.03
CA GLY A 221 -13.72 -1.30 -3.15
C GLY A 221 -14.66 -2.11 -2.27
N GLU A 222 -15.19 -3.18 -2.83
CA GLU A 222 -16.19 -4.02 -2.20
C GLU A 222 -15.54 -5.10 -1.33
N TRP A 223 -16.11 -5.35 -0.17
CA TRP A 223 -15.62 -6.32 0.81
C TRP A 223 -16.55 -7.49 0.93
N LYS A 224 -15.99 -8.68 1.10
CA LYS A 224 -16.69 -9.85 1.63
C LYS A 224 -15.84 -10.54 2.69
N VAL A 225 -16.49 -11.29 3.58
CA VAL A 225 -15.78 -12.25 4.42
C VAL A 225 -15.46 -13.48 3.58
N ARG A 226 -14.17 -13.77 3.43
CA ARG A 226 -13.69 -14.96 2.72
C ARG A 226 -13.76 -16.18 3.62
N ASP A 227 -13.26 -16.03 4.84
CA ASP A 227 -13.16 -17.11 5.80
C ASP A 227 -13.08 -16.58 7.24
N TYR A 228 -13.30 -17.45 8.21
CA TYR A 228 -13.13 -17.15 9.62
C TYR A 228 -12.77 -18.43 10.39
N GLY A 229 -12.22 -18.27 11.58
CA GLY A 229 -11.89 -19.40 12.41
C GLY A 229 -11.38 -19.00 13.78
N ILE A 230 -10.93 -19.99 14.56
CA ILE A 230 -10.40 -19.79 15.91
C ILE A 230 -8.89 -19.66 15.89
N PHE A 231 -8.33 -18.98 16.88
CA PHE A 231 -6.91 -19.04 17.20
C PHE A 231 -6.71 -19.05 18.73
N ASP A 232 -5.64 -19.71 19.17
CA ASP A 232 -5.21 -19.68 20.56
C ASP A 232 -4.19 -18.54 20.77
N GLU A 233 -4.30 -17.83 21.90
CA GLU A 233 -3.41 -16.71 22.27
C GLU A 233 -2.04 -17.15 22.85
N ARG A 234 -1.68 -18.43 22.73
CA ARG A 234 -0.48 -19.00 23.39
C ARG A 234 0.85 -18.39 22.92
#